data_AF-A0A9E0UFR8-F1
#
_entry.id   AF-A0A9E0UFR8-F1
#
_cell.length_a   1.000
_cell.length_b   1.000
_cell.length_c   1.000
_cell.angle_alpha   90.00
_cell.angle_beta   90.00
_cell.angle_gamma   90.00
#
_symmetry.space_group_name_H-M   'P 1'
#
loop_
_entity.id
_entity.type
_entity.pdbx_description
1 polymer ?
#
loop_
_entity_poly.entity_id
_entity_poly.type
_entity_poly.pdbx_seq_one_letter_code
_entity_poly.pdbx_strand_id
1 'polypeptide(L)'
;KARSDFEAAAAGRTAASATQSHALIVAPINGVVARRHLELGEMAAPGRPLFTLYAPGGLRVKANVPQYRLPEMRGVKTAKIEFPELKLWVEATEVQVLPTVDASTKTAEVRVGLPTTPEHLTQIMPGMFARVHFVIGEVRKMTVPTQAVVRRGEVAGVYVQAADGRLSMRQIRLGETIGSATEVLAGLTTGEKVVTDPVKAAIQLKAGK
;
A
#
# COMPACT_ATOMS: atom_id res chain seq x y z
N LYS A 1 -60.73 -25.04 19.53
CA LYS A 1 -59.91 -26.25 19.84
C LYS A 1 -59.22 -26.78 18.58
N ALA A 2 -59.94 -27.32 17.59
CA ALA A 2 -59.35 -27.82 16.33
C ALA A 2 -58.37 -26.86 15.60
N ARG A 3 -58.68 -25.55 15.55
CA ARG A 3 -57.77 -24.55 14.97
C ARG A 3 -56.48 -24.38 15.77
N SER A 4 -56.57 -24.35 17.10
CA SER A 4 -55.41 -24.26 18.00
C SER A 4 -54.54 -25.52 17.91
N ASP A 5 -55.17 -26.69 17.81
CA ASP A 5 -54.47 -27.97 17.66
C ASP A 5 -53.76 -28.06 16.30
N PHE A 6 -54.41 -27.59 15.23
CA PHE A 6 -53.81 -27.46 13.90
C PHE A 6 -52.62 -26.49 13.88
N GLU A 7 -52.76 -25.31 14.49
CA GLU A 7 -51.68 -24.32 14.59
C GLU A 7 -50.49 -24.86 15.39
N ALA A 8 -50.74 -25.58 16.50
CA ALA A 8 -49.70 -26.24 17.29
C ALA A 8 -48.97 -27.33 16.48
N ALA A 9 -49.71 -28.19 15.77
CA ALA A 9 -49.12 -29.23 14.93
C ALA A 9 -48.36 -28.65 13.72
N ALA A 10 -48.83 -27.54 13.15
CA ALA A 10 -48.15 -26.83 12.08
C ALA A 10 -46.83 -26.21 12.57
N ALA A 11 -46.84 -25.55 13.74
CA ALA A 11 -45.62 -25.03 14.37
C ALA A 11 -44.61 -26.15 14.68
N GLY A 12 -45.09 -27.30 15.16
CA GLY A 12 -44.26 -28.49 15.39
C GLY A 12 -43.58 -28.99 14.12
N ARG A 13 -44.30 -29.06 12.99
CA ARG A 13 -43.73 -29.42 11.68
C ARG A 13 -42.64 -28.43 11.25
N THR A 14 -42.89 -27.13 11.37
CA THR A 14 -41.92 -26.10 10.99
C THR A 14 -40.65 -26.20 11.84
N ALA A 15 -40.78 -26.41 13.15
CA ALA A 15 -39.64 -26.59 14.04
C ALA A 15 -38.82 -27.85 13.71
N ALA A 16 -39.49 -28.98 13.43
CA ALA A 16 -38.83 -30.21 13.03
C ALA A 16 -38.08 -30.07 11.69
N SER A 17 -38.70 -29.39 10.71
CA SER A 17 -38.08 -29.11 9.41
C SER A 17 -36.86 -28.21 9.53
N ALA A 18 -36.91 -27.18 10.37
CA ALA A 18 -35.74 -26.33 10.67
C ALA A 18 -34.61 -27.11 11.35
N THR A 19 -34.94 -28.02 12.27
CA THR A 19 -33.94 -28.86 12.94
C THR A 19 -33.28 -29.82 11.94
N GLN A 20 -34.06 -30.38 11.01
CA GLN A 20 -33.54 -31.23 9.95
C GLN A 20 -32.62 -30.45 8.99
N SER A 21 -32.95 -29.20 8.64
CA SER A 21 -32.11 -28.41 7.72
C SER A 21 -30.74 -28.11 8.31
N HIS A 22 -30.61 -28.00 9.64
CA HIS A 22 -29.32 -27.83 10.32
C HIS A 22 -28.39 -29.04 10.18
N ALA A 23 -28.89 -30.22 9.79
CA ALA A 23 -28.06 -31.39 9.50
C ALA A 23 -27.28 -31.23 8.19
N LEU A 24 -27.73 -30.35 7.28
CA LEU A 24 -27.02 -30.02 6.04
C LEU A 24 -26.33 -28.67 6.19
N ILE A 25 -25.00 -28.71 6.36
CA ILE A 25 -24.21 -27.49 6.53
C ILE A 25 -23.67 -27.06 5.17
N VAL A 26 -24.23 -25.98 4.66
CA VAL A 26 -23.83 -25.36 3.39
C VAL A 26 -22.94 -24.15 3.64
N ALA A 27 -22.01 -23.89 2.72
CA ALA A 27 -21.16 -22.70 2.80
C ALA A 27 -22.02 -21.44 2.53
N PRO A 28 -21.97 -20.41 3.40
CA PRO A 28 -22.74 -19.18 3.19
C PRO A 28 -22.13 -18.28 2.10
N ILE A 29 -20.88 -18.52 1.73
CA ILE A 29 -20.12 -17.75 0.74
C ILE A 29 -19.26 -18.68 -0.12
N ASN A 30 -18.94 -18.24 -1.34
CA ASN A 30 -17.91 -18.87 -2.15
C ASN A 30 -16.53 -18.63 -1.52
N GLY A 31 -15.70 -19.68 -1.44
CA GLY A 31 -14.38 -19.59 -0.87
C GLY A 31 -13.67 -20.94 -0.81
N VAL A 32 -12.51 -20.94 -0.15
CA VAL A 32 -11.66 -22.11 0.06
C VAL A 32 -11.67 -22.46 1.54
N VAL A 33 -11.73 -23.75 1.88
CA VAL A 33 -11.65 -24.22 3.26
C VAL A 33 -10.22 -24.03 3.76
N ALA A 34 -10.02 -23.08 4.68
CA ALA A 34 -8.75 -22.78 5.32
C ALA A 34 -8.40 -23.81 6.42
N ARG A 35 -9.42 -24.26 7.16
CA ARG A 35 -9.26 -25.20 8.27
C ARG A 35 -10.53 -26.00 8.47
N ARG A 36 -10.35 -27.29 8.76
CA ARG A 36 -11.38 -28.17 9.29
C ARG A 36 -11.12 -28.38 10.78
N HIS A 37 -12.14 -28.20 11.61
CA HIS A 37 -12.04 -28.28 13.09
C HIS A 37 -12.66 -29.57 13.66
N LEU A 38 -13.32 -30.37 12.82
CA LEU A 38 -13.89 -31.68 13.18
C LEU A 38 -13.49 -32.75 12.17
N GLU A 39 -13.34 -33.96 12.67
CA GLU A 39 -13.11 -35.15 11.85
C GLU A 39 -14.40 -35.94 11.62
N LEU A 40 -14.36 -36.85 10.65
CA LEU A 40 -15.49 -37.73 10.38
C LEU A 40 -15.76 -38.62 11.61
N GLY A 41 -17.01 -38.69 12.04
CA GLY A 41 -17.42 -39.44 13.24
C GLY A 41 -17.38 -38.63 14.53
N GLU A 42 -16.87 -37.40 14.50
CA GLU A 42 -16.93 -36.49 15.63
C GLU A 42 -18.30 -35.80 15.73
N MET A 43 -18.80 -35.61 16.96
CA MET A 43 -20.09 -34.97 17.19
C MET A 43 -19.99 -33.44 17.02
N ALA A 44 -20.77 -32.90 16.08
CA ALA A 44 -20.95 -31.46 15.94
C ALA A 44 -21.90 -30.92 17.02
N ALA A 45 -21.51 -29.85 17.70
CA ALA A 45 -22.31 -29.19 18.73
C ALA A 45 -22.52 -27.71 18.38
N PRO A 46 -23.69 -27.11 18.72
CA PRO A 46 -23.93 -25.68 18.53
C PRO A 46 -22.84 -24.82 19.18
N GLY A 47 -22.38 -23.80 18.46
CA GLY A 47 -21.33 -22.88 18.92
C GLY A 47 -19.89 -23.37 18.70
N ARG A 48 -19.67 -24.65 18.32
CA ARG A 48 -18.34 -25.13 17.92
C ARG A 48 -18.11 -24.85 16.43
N PRO A 49 -17.04 -24.11 16.06
CA PRO A 49 -16.68 -23.93 14.65
C PRO A 49 -16.39 -25.28 13.99
N LEU A 50 -16.92 -25.50 12.79
CA LEU A 50 -16.68 -26.74 12.04
C LEU A 50 -15.65 -26.54 10.93
N PHE A 51 -15.77 -25.45 10.19
CA PHE A 51 -14.89 -25.08 9.11
C PHE A 51 -14.57 -23.59 9.18
N THR A 52 -13.36 -23.24 8.81
CA THR A 52 -12.97 -21.85 8.52
C THR A 52 -12.81 -21.74 7.01
N LEU A 53 -13.52 -20.80 6.40
CA LEU A 53 -13.42 -20.50 4.98
C LEU A 53 -12.74 -19.14 4.79
N TYR A 54 -11.99 -19.00 3.71
CA TYR A 54 -11.54 -17.68 3.24
C TYR A 54 -12.01 -17.44 1.80
N ALA A 55 -12.38 -16.20 1.50
CA ALA A 55 -12.77 -15.77 0.18
C ALA A 55 -11.57 -15.11 -0.52
N PRO A 56 -11.06 -15.64 -1.65
CA PRO A 56 -9.89 -15.08 -2.34
C PRO A 56 -10.10 -13.65 -2.87
N GLY A 57 -11.34 -13.26 -3.19
CA GLY A 57 -11.65 -11.97 -3.83
C GLY A 57 -11.68 -10.76 -2.89
N GLY A 58 -11.49 -10.94 -1.58
CA GLY A 58 -11.64 -9.89 -0.57
C GLY A 58 -10.39 -9.65 0.29
N LEU A 59 -9.20 -10.00 -0.24
CA LEU A 59 -7.96 -9.81 0.48
C LEU A 59 -7.69 -8.32 0.70
N ARG A 60 -7.22 -8.01 1.91
CA ARG A 60 -6.82 -6.67 2.31
C ARG A 60 -5.63 -6.78 3.24
N VAL A 61 -4.74 -5.80 3.18
CA VAL A 61 -3.63 -5.68 4.14
C VAL A 61 -4.13 -4.88 5.33
N LYS A 62 -3.74 -5.31 6.53
CA LYS A 62 -3.94 -4.57 7.76
C LYS A 62 -2.60 -3.99 8.21
N ALA A 63 -2.53 -2.68 8.33
CA ALA A 63 -1.35 -1.98 8.82
C ALA A 63 -1.68 -1.25 10.12
N ASN A 64 -0.80 -1.32 11.10
CA ASN A 64 -0.96 -0.58 12.35
C ASN A 64 -0.17 0.72 12.27
N VAL A 65 -0.85 1.85 12.41
CA VAL A 65 -0.23 3.18 12.36
C VAL A 65 -0.26 3.81 13.76
N PRO A 66 0.88 4.33 14.28
CA PRO A 66 0.90 5.01 15.56
C PRO A 66 -0.05 6.20 15.63
N GLN A 67 -0.71 6.41 16.78
CA GLN A 67 -1.73 7.45 16.96
C GLN A 67 -1.26 8.86 16.58
N TYR A 68 0.02 9.18 16.79
CA TYR A 68 0.58 10.51 16.53
C TYR A 68 0.71 10.82 15.03
N ARG A 69 0.71 9.81 14.15
CA ARG A 69 0.73 9.98 12.67
C ARG A 69 -0.67 9.99 12.05
N LEU A 70 -1.73 9.75 12.83
CA LEU A 70 -3.10 9.78 12.31
C LEU A 70 -3.49 11.11 11.64
N PRO A 71 -3.02 12.29 12.10
CA PRO A 71 -3.29 13.54 11.39
C PRO A 71 -2.79 13.54 9.94
N GLU A 72 -1.60 12.96 9.67
CA GLU A 72 -1.02 12.85 8.32
C GLU A 72 -1.77 11.82 7.46
N MET A 73 -2.38 10.81 8.10
CA MET A 73 -3.17 9.79 7.43
C MET A 73 -4.56 10.27 6.99
N ARG A 74 -5.05 11.40 7.54
CA ARG A 74 -6.34 12.00 7.16
C ARG A 74 -6.25 12.61 5.76
N GLY A 75 -6.53 11.79 4.75
CA GLY A 75 -6.50 12.20 3.35
C GLY A 75 -5.57 11.36 2.47
N VAL A 76 -4.85 10.40 3.06
CA VAL A 76 -4.09 9.41 2.29
C VAL A 76 -5.07 8.52 1.53
N LYS A 77 -5.03 8.62 0.21
CA LYS A 77 -5.83 7.79 -0.71
C LYS A 77 -4.99 6.77 -1.45
N THR A 78 -3.68 7.00 -1.52
CA THR A 78 -2.74 6.18 -2.28
C THR A 78 -1.74 5.52 -1.35
N ALA A 79 -1.49 4.24 -1.60
CA ALA A 79 -0.48 3.46 -0.91
C ALA A 79 0.11 2.44 -1.87
N LYS A 80 1.37 2.06 -1.63
CA LYS A 80 2.01 0.92 -2.30
C LYS A 80 2.23 -0.19 -1.29
N ILE A 81 1.94 -1.41 -1.71
CA ILE A 81 2.08 -2.61 -0.90
C ILE A 81 3.27 -3.39 -1.45
N GLU A 82 4.22 -3.69 -0.58
CA GLU A 82 5.38 -4.50 -0.87
C GLU A 82 5.21 -5.86 -0.19
N PHE A 83 5.37 -6.93 -0.94
CA PHE A 83 5.49 -8.30 -0.45
C PHE A 83 6.95 -8.73 -0.61
N PRO A 84 7.80 -8.60 0.44
CA PRO A 84 9.24 -8.79 0.30
C PRO A 84 9.63 -10.20 -0.17
N GLU A 85 8.91 -11.22 0.30
CA GLU A 85 9.16 -12.63 -0.03
C GLU A 85 8.86 -12.95 -1.50
N LEU A 86 7.88 -12.27 -2.08
CA LEU A 86 7.50 -12.43 -3.49
C LEU A 86 8.25 -11.45 -4.41
N LYS A 87 9.02 -10.51 -3.85
CA LYS A 87 9.60 -9.35 -4.57
C LYS A 87 8.54 -8.61 -5.40
N LEU A 88 7.31 -8.58 -4.91
CA LEU A 88 6.14 -8.06 -5.60
C LEU A 88 5.73 -6.71 -5.01
N TRP A 89 5.46 -5.76 -5.91
CA TRP A 89 4.89 -4.46 -5.56
C TRP A 89 3.50 -4.34 -6.18
N VAL A 90 2.55 -3.89 -5.36
CA VAL A 90 1.15 -3.76 -5.75
C VAL A 90 0.64 -2.39 -5.34
N GLU A 91 -0.08 -1.73 -6.23
CA GLU A 91 -0.76 -0.49 -5.89
C GLU A 91 -2.04 -0.79 -5.11
N ALA A 92 -2.27 -0.05 -4.03
CA ALA A 92 -3.48 -0.19 -3.24
C ALA A 92 -4.69 0.35 -4.00
N THR A 93 -5.81 -0.36 -3.92
CA THR A 93 -7.10 0.09 -4.49
C THR A 93 -7.85 1.04 -3.57
N GLU A 94 -7.67 0.90 -2.26
CA GLU A 94 -8.33 1.70 -1.24
C GLU A 94 -7.44 1.79 0.01
N VAL A 95 -7.50 2.93 0.71
CA VAL A 95 -6.92 3.10 2.04
C VAL A 95 -8.02 3.59 2.98
N GLN A 96 -8.33 2.79 4.00
CA GLN A 96 -9.34 3.09 5.00
C GLN A 96 -8.72 3.07 6.39
N VAL A 97 -8.66 4.23 7.03
CA VAL A 97 -8.26 4.35 8.45
C VAL A 97 -9.47 4.04 9.33
N LEU A 98 -9.36 3.07 10.24
CA LEU A 98 -10.45 2.79 11.16
C LEU A 98 -10.54 3.89 12.23
N PRO A 99 -11.77 4.30 12.62
CA PRO A 99 -11.99 5.34 13.62
C PRO A 99 -11.81 4.80 15.05
N THR A 100 -10.85 3.90 15.26
CA THR A 100 -10.62 3.23 16.55
C THR A 100 -9.11 3.09 16.78
N VAL A 101 -8.68 3.37 18.01
CA VAL A 101 -7.29 3.22 18.44
C VAL A 101 -7.24 2.13 19.49
N ASP A 102 -6.30 1.21 19.35
CA ASP A 102 -6.00 0.21 20.36
C ASP A 102 -5.28 0.88 21.55
N ALA A 103 -5.90 0.80 22.74
CA ALA A 103 -5.41 1.50 23.92
C ALA A 103 -4.08 0.93 24.47
N SER A 104 -3.76 -0.33 24.17
CA SER A 104 -2.55 -1.01 24.64
C SER A 104 -1.34 -0.68 23.77
N THR A 105 -1.52 -0.68 22.44
CA THR A 105 -0.45 -0.44 21.47
C THR A 105 -0.35 1.03 21.04
N LYS A 106 -1.37 1.85 21.33
CA LYS A 106 -1.50 3.24 20.85
C LYS A 106 -1.41 3.34 19.31
N THR A 107 -1.95 2.33 18.62
CA THR A 107 -2.01 2.29 17.16
C THR A 107 -3.46 2.25 16.66
N ALA A 108 -3.70 2.73 15.45
CA ALA A 108 -4.95 2.51 14.74
C ALA A 108 -4.74 1.51 13.59
N GLU A 109 -5.73 0.65 13.35
CA GLU A 109 -5.75 -0.24 12.20
C GLU A 109 -6.09 0.58 10.94
N VAL A 110 -5.26 0.44 9.91
CA VAL A 110 -5.53 0.94 8.56
C VAL A 110 -5.70 -0.27 7.65
N ARG A 111 -6.83 -0.32 6.95
CA ARG A 111 -7.13 -1.34 5.94
C ARG A 111 -6.73 -0.83 4.58
N VAL A 112 -6.01 -1.66 3.84
CA VAL A 112 -5.51 -1.32 2.52
C VAL A 112 -6.01 -2.39 1.55
N GLY A 113 -6.81 -1.96 0.58
CA GLY A 113 -7.38 -2.82 -0.44
C GLY A 113 -6.32 -3.33 -1.40
N LEU A 114 -6.42 -4.61 -1.76
CA LEU A 114 -5.63 -5.21 -2.83
C LEU A 114 -6.47 -5.25 -4.12
N PRO A 115 -5.84 -5.10 -5.30
CA PRO A 115 -6.52 -5.33 -6.57
C PRO A 115 -6.89 -6.80 -6.71
N THR A 116 -8.06 -7.05 -7.29
CA THR A 116 -8.60 -8.41 -7.47
C THR A 116 -8.14 -9.07 -8.77
N THR A 117 -7.05 -8.60 -9.38
CA THR A 117 -6.55 -9.14 -10.64
C THR A 117 -5.97 -10.56 -10.43
N PRO A 118 -6.27 -11.52 -11.34
CA PRO A 118 -5.91 -12.93 -11.15
C PRO A 118 -4.41 -13.18 -10.90
N GLU A 119 -3.56 -12.38 -11.52
CA GLU A 119 -2.10 -12.50 -11.46
C GLU A 119 -1.57 -12.27 -10.04
N HIS A 120 -2.15 -11.31 -9.31
CA HIS A 120 -1.67 -10.91 -7.98
C HIS A 120 -2.31 -11.76 -6.87
N LEU A 121 -3.56 -12.19 -7.04
CA LEU A 121 -4.26 -12.97 -6.01
C LEU A 121 -3.74 -14.41 -5.87
N THR A 122 -3.18 -15.01 -6.92
CA THR A 122 -2.81 -16.44 -6.89
C THR A 122 -1.60 -16.71 -5.98
N GLN A 123 -0.72 -15.71 -5.81
CA GLN A 123 0.51 -15.84 -5.00
C GLN A 123 0.35 -15.28 -3.58
N ILE A 124 -0.68 -14.46 -3.33
CA ILE A 124 -0.89 -13.80 -2.05
C ILE A 124 -1.84 -14.65 -1.20
N MET A 125 -1.34 -15.14 -0.06
CA MET A 125 -2.10 -15.92 0.90
C MET A 125 -2.46 -15.10 2.15
N PRO A 126 -3.63 -15.34 2.78
CA PRO A 126 -3.93 -14.78 4.09
C PRO A 126 -2.83 -15.12 5.12
N GLY A 127 -2.41 -14.13 5.89
CA GLY A 127 -1.38 -14.29 6.92
C GLY A 127 0.05 -13.96 6.47
N MET A 128 0.27 -13.72 5.17
CA MET A 128 1.57 -13.25 4.68
C MET A 128 1.91 -11.85 5.24
N PHE A 129 3.21 -11.63 5.44
CA PHE A 129 3.72 -10.32 5.82
C PHE A 129 3.79 -9.38 4.61
N ALA A 130 3.31 -8.15 4.78
CA ALA A 130 3.37 -7.11 3.78
C ALA A 130 3.79 -5.78 4.42
N ARG A 131 4.51 -4.95 3.67
CA ARG A 131 4.81 -3.58 4.06
C ARG A 131 3.94 -2.63 3.26
N VAL A 132 3.33 -1.67 3.96
CA VAL A 132 2.53 -0.63 3.31
C VAL A 132 3.31 0.68 3.35
N HIS A 133 3.51 1.25 2.17
CA HIS A 133 4.12 2.54 1.93
C HIS A 133 3.02 3.56 1.65
N PHE A 134 2.68 4.35 2.66
CA PHE A 134 1.66 5.40 2.56
C PHE A 134 2.27 6.67 1.95
N VAL A 135 1.56 7.27 0.99
CA VAL A 135 1.95 8.55 0.40
C VAL A 135 1.25 9.67 1.18
N ILE A 136 1.97 10.31 2.10
CA ILE A 136 1.44 11.36 3.00
C ILE A 136 1.55 12.78 2.42
N GLY A 137 2.16 12.94 1.25
CA GLY A 137 2.28 14.22 0.57
C GLY A 137 3.21 14.15 -0.64
N GLU A 138 3.10 15.14 -1.50
CA GLU A 138 4.01 15.36 -2.62
C GLU A 138 4.67 16.72 -2.45
N VAL A 139 6.01 16.73 -2.44
CA VAL A 139 6.78 17.97 -2.44
C VAL A 139 7.42 18.12 -3.81
N ARG A 140 7.11 19.23 -4.50
CA ARG A 140 7.81 19.58 -5.73
C ARG A 140 9.21 20.07 -5.38
N LYS A 141 10.21 19.25 -5.66
CA LYS A 141 11.63 19.58 -5.48
C LYS A 141 12.25 19.97 -6.81
N MET A 142 13.08 21.02 -6.82
CA MET A 142 13.91 21.34 -7.98
C MET A 142 15.09 20.36 -8.01
N THR A 143 15.29 19.66 -9.11
CA THR A 143 16.34 18.65 -9.24
C THR A 143 17.15 18.89 -10.50
N VAL A 144 18.40 18.42 -10.47
CA VAL A 144 19.28 18.31 -11.63
C VAL A 144 19.74 16.85 -11.77
N PRO A 145 20.04 16.36 -12.99
CA PRO A 145 20.64 15.04 -13.16
C PRO A 145 21.93 14.94 -12.33
N THR A 146 22.10 13.87 -11.55
CA THR A 146 23.26 13.72 -10.65
C THR A 146 24.59 13.81 -11.43
N GLN A 147 24.61 13.32 -12.68
CA GLN A 147 25.76 13.39 -13.58
C GLN A 147 26.16 14.82 -14.01
N ALA A 148 25.24 15.79 -13.94
CA ALA A 148 25.50 17.18 -14.29
C ALA A 148 26.22 17.96 -13.16
N VAL A 149 26.22 17.40 -11.95
CA VAL A 149 26.78 18.04 -10.76
C VAL A 149 28.31 17.89 -10.76
N VAL A 150 28.99 19.01 -10.57
CA VAL A 150 30.45 19.09 -10.50
C VAL A 150 30.86 19.47 -9.09
N ARG A 151 31.84 18.74 -8.55
CA ARG A 151 32.50 19.11 -7.29
C ARG A 151 33.91 19.61 -7.61
N ARG A 152 34.22 20.83 -7.19
CA ARG A 152 35.57 21.40 -7.25
C ARG A 152 36.00 21.78 -5.84
N GLY A 153 36.80 20.92 -5.23
CA GLY A 153 37.09 20.99 -3.80
C GLY A 153 35.80 20.82 -3.00
N GLU A 154 35.52 21.78 -2.11
CA GLU A 154 34.31 21.78 -1.28
C GLU A 154 33.07 22.39 -1.98
N VAL A 155 33.25 23.00 -3.15
CA VAL A 155 32.17 23.67 -3.88
C VAL A 155 31.47 22.71 -4.84
N ALA A 156 30.17 22.51 -4.63
CA ALA A 156 29.28 21.89 -5.59
C ALA A 156 28.72 22.95 -6.57
N GLY A 157 28.69 22.62 -7.86
CA GLY A 157 28.18 23.49 -8.90
C GLY A 157 27.64 22.73 -10.10
N VAL A 158 26.97 23.45 -11.00
CA VAL A 158 26.55 22.96 -12.31
C VAL A 158 26.92 23.97 -13.38
N TYR A 159 27.05 23.54 -14.63
CA TYR A 159 27.19 24.47 -15.75
C TYR A 159 25.81 24.84 -16.29
N VAL A 160 25.53 26.13 -16.33
CA VAL A 160 24.30 26.69 -16.87
C VAL A 160 24.59 27.35 -18.21
N GLN A 161 23.72 27.10 -19.19
CA GLN A 161 23.75 27.76 -20.48
C GLN A 161 22.79 28.94 -20.48
N ALA A 162 23.33 30.14 -20.68
CA ALA A 162 22.55 31.36 -20.84
C ALA A 162 21.85 31.40 -22.23
N ALA A 163 20.86 32.29 -22.37
CA ALA A 163 20.09 32.43 -23.61
C ALA A 163 20.96 32.80 -24.84
N ASP A 164 22.08 33.48 -24.60
CA ASP A 164 23.09 33.84 -25.61
C ASP A 164 24.07 32.68 -25.94
N GLY A 165 23.84 31.49 -25.38
CA GLY A 165 24.64 30.30 -25.60
C GLY A 165 25.90 30.20 -24.73
N ARG A 166 26.23 31.23 -23.92
CA ARG A 166 27.41 31.19 -23.05
C ARG A 166 27.22 30.24 -21.87
N LEU A 167 28.29 29.54 -21.53
CA LEU A 167 28.33 28.64 -20.37
C LEU A 167 28.92 29.36 -19.15
N SER A 168 28.31 29.18 -17.99
CA SER A 168 28.84 29.65 -16.72
C SER A 168 28.71 28.58 -15.64
N MET A 169 29.73 28.46 -14.78
CA MET A 169 29.63 27.57 -13.61
C MET A 169 28.88 28.30 -12.51
N ARG A 170 27.79 27.71 -12.04
CA ARG A 170 26.99 28.21 -10.93
C ARG A 170 27.19 27.31 -9.72
N GLN A 171 27.57 27.92 -8.60
CA GLN A 171 27.59 27.23 -7.32
C GLN A 171 26.16 26.95 -6.87
N ILE A 172 25.91 25.73 -6.40
CA ILE A 172 24.60 25.30 -5.94
C ILE A 172 24.70 24.63 -4.57
N ARG A 173 23.64 24.76 -3.78
CA ARG A 173 23.48 24.00 -2.55
C ARG A 173 22.67 22.75 -2.88
N LEU A 174 23.30 21.59 -2.72
CA LEU A 174 22.67 20.29 -2.97
C LEU A 174 21.85 19.86 -1.74
N GLY A 175 20.77 19.15 -2.01
CA GLY A 175 19.95 18.44 -1.03
C GLY A 175 20.09 16.93 -1.19
N GLU A 176 18.97 16.24 -1.07
CA GLU A 176 18.90 14.78 -1.18
C GLU A 176 19.04 14.29 -2.63
N THR A 177 19.66 13.13 -2.83
CA THR A 177 19.68 12.45 -4.13
C THR A 177 18.56 11.42 -4.18
N ILE A 178 17.70 11.55 -5.18
CA ILE A 178 16.52 10.71 -5.40
C ILE A 178 16.68 10.03 -6.77
N GLY A 179 17.04 8.74 -6.75
CA GLY A 179 17.32 7.98 -7.97
C GLY A 179 18.51 8.56 -8.76
N SER A 180 18.27 9.00 -9.99
CA SER A 180 19.29 9.59 -10.88
C SER A 180 19.34 11.12 -10.85
N ALA A 181 18.59 11.75 -9.94
CA ALA A 181 18.51 13.20 -9.79
C ALA A 181 18.91 13.64 -8.39
N THR A 182 19.54 14.81 -8.28
CA THR A 182 19.90 15.44 -7.01
C THR A 182 19.12 16.72 -6.82
N GLU A 183 18.53 16.88 -5.64
CA GLU A 183 17.81 18.08 -5.23
C GLU A 183 18.74 19.29 -5.15
N VAL A 184 18.24 20.44 -5.60
CA VAL A 184 18.92 21.73 -5.52
C VAL A 184 18.13 22.62 -4.57
N LEU A 185 18.74 22.93 -3.43
CA LEU A 185 18.16 23.77 -2.38
C LEU A 185 18.34 25.27 -2.68
N ALA A 186 19.42 25.64 -3.37
CA ALA A 186 19.71 27.02 -3.74
C ALA A 186 20.71 27.11 -4.91
N GLY A 187 20.70 28.25 -5.60
CA GLY A 187 21.71 28.62 -6.61
C GLY A 187 21.24 28.53 -8.07
N LEU A 188 20.09 27.89 -8.32
CA LEU A 188 19.43 27.83 -9.64
C LEU A 188 18.03 28.43 -9.56
N THR A 189 17.54 28.90 -10.70
CA THR A 189 16.13 29.30 -10.89
C THR A 189 15.42 28.35 -11.85
N THR A 190 14.11 28.20 -11.68
CA THR A 190 13.29 27.35 -12.56
C THR A 190 13.39 27.82 -14.01
N GLY A 191 13.63 26.87 -14.93
CA GLY A 191 13.74 27.15 -16.37
C GLY A 191 15.17 27.35 -16.88
N GLU A 192 16.17 27.39 -16.00
CA GLU A 192 17.58 27.43 -16.43
C GLU A 192 18.02 26.11 -17.09
N LYS A 193 18.78 26.22 -18.19
CA LYS A 193 19.30 25.06 -18.93
C LYS A 193 20.61 24.60 -18.31
N VAL A 194 20.61 23.42 -17.71
CA VAL A 194 21.81 22.78 -17.13
C VAL A 194 22.43 21.81 -18.11
N VAL A 195 23.75 21.89 -18.28
CA VAL A 195 24.51 20.96 -19.14
C VAL A 195 24.70 19.63 -18.43
N THR A 196 24.34 18.53 -19.08
CA THR A 196 24.42 17.17 -18.52
C THR A 196 25.81 16.57 -18.54
N ASP A 197 26.68 17.00 -19.46
CA ASP A 197 28.09 16.60 -19.56
C ASP A 197 29.00 17.74 -19.06
N PRO A 198 29.42 17.69 -17.78
CA PRO A 198 30.23 18.76 -17.21
C PRO A 198 31.66 18.81 -17.72
N VAL A 199 32.19 17.71 -18.26
CA VAL A 199 33.57 17.64 -18.77
C VAL A 199 33.64 18.41 -20.09
N LYS A 200 32.70 18.16 -21.01
CA LYS A 200 32.62 18.92 -22.26
C LYS A 200 32.37 20.40 -22.02
N ALA A 201 31.49 20.74 -21.08
CA ALA A 201 31.24 22.12 -20.70
C ALA A 201 32.53 22.82 -20.18
N ALA A 202 33.29 22.15 -19.33
CA ALA A 202 34.55 22.68 -18.80
C ALA A 202 35.60 22.92 -19.91
N ILE A 203 35.66 22.05 -20.91
CA ILE A 203 36.56 22.17 -22.06
C ILE A 203 36.14 23.36 -22.94
N GLN A 204 34.85 23.51 -23.27
CA GLN A 204 34.34 24.64 -24.05
C GLN A 204 34.60 25.98 -23.35
N LEU A 205 34.44 26.02 -22.02
CA LEU A 205 34.66 27.23 -21.24
C LEU A 205 36.15 27.63 -21.18
N LYS A 206 37.07 26.65 -21.27
CA LYS A 206 38.51 26.90 -21.42
C LYS A 206 38.92 27.28 -22.84
N ALA A 207 38.23 26.76 -23.87
CA ALA A 207 38.53 27.03 -25.28
C ALA A 207 37.96 28.35 -25.80
N GLY A 208 36.95 28.92 -25.13
CA GLY A 208 36.33 30.20 -25.47
C GLY A 208 36.90 31.43 -24.74
N LYS A 209 38.01 31.27 -24.00
CA LYS A 209 38.86 32.36 -23.49
C LYS A 209 40.09 32.49 -24.37
#